data_AF-A0A7C5HVZ4-F1
#
_entry.id   AF-A0A7C5HVZ4-F1
#
_cell.length_a   1.000
_cell.length_b   1.000
_cell.length_c   1.000
_cell.angle_alpha   90.00
_cell.angle_beta   90.00
_cell.angle_gamma   90.00
#
_symmetry.space_group_name_H-M   'P 1'
#
loop_
_entity.id
_entity.type
_entity.pdbx_description
1 polymer ?
#
loop_
_entity_poly.entity_id
_entity_poly.type
_entity_poly.pdbx_seq_one_letter_code
_entity_poly.pdbx_strand_id
1 'polypeptide(L)'
;MDVPNYVAAIASGKYEKAVDIIRERNPFPAVCGRICIHPCETKCRRGELDEPVAIRSLKRFASDWYFERIGRAEEPFPLTKKQKVAVVGAGPAGLTCAYFLAIEGYQVTVFEKLPVLGGMLTVGIPSYRLPRDSIESEIQIIKDLGVQFKTGVELG
;
A
#
# COMPACT_ATOMS: atom_id res chain seq x y z
N MET A 1 6.84 -10.59 3.51
CA MET A 1 5.85 -9.95 4.40
C MET A 1 5.69 -10.84 5.61
N ASP A 2 5.71 -10.27 6.81
CA ASP A 2 5.72 -11.03 8.06
C ASP A 2 4.29 -11.41 8.49
N VAL A 3 3.76 -12.46 7.84
CA VAL A 3 2.40 -12.95 8.06
C VAL A 3 2.13 -13.37 9.51
N PRO A 4 2.98 -14.19 10.16
CA PRO A 4 2.73 -14.61 11.53
C PRO A 4 2.58 -13.43 12.50
N ASN A 5 3.44 -12.41 12.39
CA ASN A 5 3.43 -11.31 13.34
C ASN A 5 2.24 -10.35 13.16
N TYR A 6 1.85 -9.99 11.93
CA TYR A 6 0.66 -9.14 11.79
C TYR A 6 -0.63 -9.91 12.11
N VAL A 7 -0.71 -11.22 11.84
CA VAL A 7 -1.86 -12.03 12.26
C VAL A 7 -1.95 -12.11 13.78
N ALA A 8 -0.82 -12.30 14.47
CA ALA A 8 -0.78 -12.28 15.93
C ALA A 8 -1.16 -10.91 16.51
N ALA A 9 -0.74 -9.83 15.87
CA ALA A 9 -1.13 -8.46 16.24
C ALA A 9 -2.65 -8.26 16.11
N ILE A 10 -3.27 -8.74 15.02
CA ILE A 10 -4.73 -8.71 14.82
C ILE A 10 -5.44 -9.53 15.91
N ALA A 11 -4.97 -10.76 16.19
CA ALA A 11 -5.53 -11.60 17.24
C ALA A 11 -5.47 -10.95 18.64
N SER A 12 -4.47 -10.07 18.86
CA SER A 12 -4.30 -9.32 20.10
C SER A 12 -5.01 -7.97 20.11
N GLY A 13 -5.85 -7.65 19.11
CA GLY A 13 -6.54 -6.35 18.99
C GLY A 13 -5.65 -5.17 18.60
N LYS A 14 -4.39 -5.41 18.21
CA LYS A 14 -3.40 -4.38 17.86
C LYS A 14 -3.40 -4.13 16.36
N TYR A 15 -4.49 -3.58 15.84
CA TYR A 15 -4.72 -3.45 14.39
C TYR A 15 -3.82 -2.42 13.71
N GLU A 16 -3.56 -1.29 14.35
CA GLU A 16 -2.59 -0.27 13.87
C GLU A 16 -1.21 -0.91 13.65
N LYS A 17 -0.68 -1.58 14.68
CA LYS A 17 0.58 -2.33 14.60
C LYS A 17 0.58 -3.37 13.48
N ALA A 18 -0.55 -4.04 13.23
CA ALA A 18 -0.64 -5.00 12.14
C ALA A 18 -0.46 -4.33 10.77
N VAL A 19 -1.05 -3.14 10.58
CA VAL A 19 -0.87 -2.34 9.36
C VAL A 19 0.57 -1.86 9.22
N ASP A 20 1.21 -1.42 10.31
CA ASP A 20 2.62 -1.01 10.31
C ASP A 20 3.53 -2.15 9.84
N ILE A 21 3.36 -3.36 10.40
CA ILE A 21 4.12 -4.57 10.01
C ILE A 21 3.91 -4.88 8.51
N ILE A 22 2.71 -4.67 7.98
CA ILE A 22 2.47 -4.89 6.55
C ILE A 22 3.21 -3.84 5.71
N ARG A 23 3.17 -2.56 6.14
CA ARG A 23 3.78 -1.42 5.45
C ARG A 23 5.30 -1.45 5.42
N GLU A 24 5.96 -2.20 6.32
CA GLU A 24 7.40 -2.48 6.23
C GLU A 24 7.83 -3.04 4.87
N ARG A 25 6.93 -3.78 4.19
CA ARG A 25 7.23 -4.45 2.91
C ARG A 25 6.23 -4.16 1.80
N ASN A 26 5.08 -3.57 2.10
CA ASN A 26 4.05 -3.30 1.12
C ASN A 26 3.25 -2.04 1.49
N PRO A 27 3.35 -0.94 0.72
CA PRO A 27 2.60 0.28 0.99
C PRO A 27 1.10 0.17 0.71
N PHE A 28 0.63 -0.96 0.16
CA PHE A 28 -0.75 -1.17 -0.28
C PHE A 28 -1.47 -2.30 0.49
N PRO A 29 -1.59 -2.26 1.83
CA PRO A 29 -2.32 -3.24 2.61
C PRO A 29 -3.82 -3.38 2.22
N ALA A 30 -4.54 -2.28 2.00
CA ALA A 30 -5.97 -2.25 1.66
C ALA A 30 -6.25 -2.79 0.25
N VAL A 31 -5.45 -2.39 -0.75
CA VAL A 31 -5.53 -2.98 -2.10
C VAL A 31 -5.20 -4.47 -2.06
N CYS A 32 -4.09 -4.88 -1.41
CA CYS A 32 -3.72 -6.29 -1.36
C CYS A 32 -4.71 -7.13 -0.54
N GLY A 33 -5.40 -6.57 0.46
CA GLY A 33 -6.52 -7.21 1.15
C GLY A 33 -7.72 -7.49 0.22
N ARG A 34 -7.86 -6.73 -0.87
CA ARG A 34 -8.99 -6.81 -1.80
C ARG A 34 -8.73 -7.60 -3.07
N ILE A 35 -7.53 -7.54 -3.66
CA ILE A 35 -7.29 -8.12 -5.00
C ILE A 35 -6.20 -9.19 -5.07
N CYS A 36 -5.46 -9.42 -3.99
CA CYS A 36 -4.40 -10.44 -4.00
C CYS A 36 -4.99 -11.84 -4.21
N ILE A 37 -4.31 -12.67 -5.01
CA ILE A 37 -4.62 -14.10 -5.18
C ILE A 37 -4.15 -14.98 -4.01
N HIS A 38 -3.87 -14.37 -2.85
CA HIS A 38 -3.52 -15.00 -1.57
C HIS A 38 -2.57 -16.21 -1.66
N PRO A 39 -1.40 -16.11 -2.32
CA PRO A 39 -0.46 -17.24 -2.43
C PRO A 39 0.14 -17.66 -1.07
N CYS A 40 0.03 -16.79 -0.06
CA CYS A 40 0.41 -17.08 1.31
C CYS A 40 -0.52 -18.09 2.00
N GLU A 41 -1.80 -18.16 1.60
CA GLU A 41 -2.77 -19.09 2.19
C GLU A 41 -2.55 -20.51 1.68
N THR A 42 -2.16 -20.67 0.41
CA THR A 42 -1.83 -21.99 -0.19
C THR A 42 -0.67 -22.70 0.50
N LYS A 43 0.26 -21.94 1.11
CA LYS A 43 1.42 -22.49 1.84
C LYS A 43 1.25 -22.45 3.36
N CYS A 44 0.04 -22.18 3.85
CA CYS A 44 -0.21 -22.07 5.28
C CYS A 44 -0.16 -23.46 5.93
N ARG A 45 0.74 -23.65 6.92
CA ARG A 45 0.87 -24.91 7.66
C ARG A 45 -0.43 -25.35 8.35
N ARG A 46 -1.32 -24.41 8.72
CA ARG A 46 -2.64 -24.74 9.29
C ARG A 46 -3.48 -25.59 8.33
N GLY A 47 -3.33 -25.37 7.01
CA GLY A 47 -4.00 -26.16 5.98
C GLY A 47 -3.56 -27.63 5.91
N GLU A 48 -2.49 -28.04 6.61
CA GLU A 48 -2.13 -29.46 6.79
C GLU A 48 -3.00 -30.16 7.84
N LEU A 49 -3.69 -29.40 8.70
CA LEU A 49 -4.57 -29.92 9.74
C LEU A 49 -6.04 -29.73 9.37
N ASP A 50 -6.43 -28.52 8.97
CA ASP A 50 -7.79 -28.14 8.55
C ASP A 50 -7.76 -27.06 7.46
N GLU A 51 -8.35 -25.89 7.67
CA GLU A 51 -8.39 -24.80 6.68
C GLU A 51 -7.24 -23.80 6.89
N PRO A 52 -6.63 -23.28 5.81
CA PRO A 52 -5.69 -22.17 5.91
C PRO A 52 -6.26 -20.97 6.65
N VAL A 53 -5.40 -20.23 7.33
CA VAL A 53 -5.78 -18.93 7.89
C VAL A 53 -6.19 -18.00 6.75
N ALA A 54 -7.33 -17.31 6.88
CA ALA A 54 -7.84 -16.33 5.93
C ALA A 54 -7.04 -15.01 5.96
N ILE A 55 -5.74 -15.11 5.64
CA ILE A 55 -4.73 -14.06 5.74
C ILE A 55 -5.12 -12.79 4.96
N ARG A 56 -5.64 -12.94 3.74
CA ARG A 56 -6.11 -11.80 2.93
C ARG A 56 -7.28 -11.08 3.59
N SER A 57 -8.23 -11.83 4.15
CA SER A 57 -9.40 -11.26 4.85
C SER A 57 -8.97 -10.53 6.13
N LEU A 58 -8.04 -11.09 6.89
CA LEU A 58 -7.46 -10.44 8.07
C LEU A 58 -6.73 -9.14 7.70
N LYS A 59 -5.94 -9.16 6.62
CA LYS A 59 -5.29 -7.95 6.09
C LYS A 59 -6.30 -6.88 5.71
N ARG A 60 -7.37 -7.26 5.00
CA ARG A 60 -8.45 -6.33 4.64
C ARG A 60 -9.07 -5.73 5.89
N PHE A 61 -9.46 -6.55 6.86
CA PHE A 61 -10.06 -6.10 8.11
C PHE A 61 -9.16 -5.09 8.85
N ALA A 62 -7.87 -5.40 9.04
CA ALA A 62 -6.95 -4.51 9.73
C ALA A 62 -6.76 -3.17 8.98
N SER A 63 -6.71 -3.23 7.65
CA SER A 63 -6.57 -2.03 6.81
C SER A 63 -7.82 -1.15 6.84
N ASP A 64 -9.00 -1.77 6.73
CA ASP A 64 -10.29 -1.08 6.76
C ASP A 64 -10.46 -0.39 8.12
N TRP A 65 -10.18 -1.11 9.23
CA TRP A 65 -10.18 -0.53 10.58
C TRP A 65 -9.21 0.66 10.71
N TYR A 66 -8.01 0.57 10.14
CA TYR A 66 -7.03 1.64 10.17
C TYR A 66 -7.53 2.89 9.45
N PHE A 67 -8.06 2.75 8.24
CA PHE A 67 -8.53 3.90 7.46
C PHE A 67 -9.82 4.51 8.04
N GLU A 68 -10.70 3.71 8.63
CA GLU A 68 -11.93 4.19 9.28
C GLU A 68 -11.67 5.00 10.56
N ARG A 69 -10.59 4.70 11.30
CA ARG A 69 -10.37 5.26 12.64
C ARG A 69 -9.17 6.16 12.78
N ILE A 70 -8.13 5.88 12.02
CA ILE A 70 -6.84 6.55 12.11
C ILE A 70 -6.69 7.42 10.88
N GLY A 71 -6.65 6.80 9.69
CA GLY A 71 -6.59 7.52 8.41
C GLY A 71 -5.54 8.64 8.38
N ARG A 72 -4.44 8.48 9.14
CA ARG A 72 -3.56 9.60 9.48
C ARG A 72 -2.74 10.02 8.28
N ALA A 73 -2.60 11.34 8.14
CA ALA A 73 -1.51 11.92 7.40
C ALA A 73 -0.19 11.55 8.11
N GLU A 74 0.73 10.96 7.37
CA GLU A 74 2.10 10.72 7.86
C GLU A 74 2.89 12.01 7.65
N GLU A 75 3.63 12.47 8.68
CA GLU A 75 4.51 13.62 8.46
C GLU A 75 5.56 13.27 7.40
N PRO A 76 5.91 14.20 6.50
CA PRO A 76 6.94 13.96 5.51
C PRO A 76 8.24 13.55 6.20
N PHE A 77 8.86 12.48 5.70
CA PHE A 77 10.18 12.10 6.19
C PHE A 77 11.19 13.22 5.89
N PRO A 78 12.13 13.50 6.80
CA PRO A 78 13.16 14.50 6.57
C PRO A 78 13.93 14.21 5.28
N LEU A 79 14.11 15.22 4.45
CA LEU A 79 14.95 15.13 3.26
C LEU A 79 16.42 15.09 3.67
N THR A 80 16.95 13.88 3.85
CA THR A 80 18.35 13.65 4.24
C THR A 80 19.29 13.48 3.05
N LYS A 81 18.75 13.24 1.85
CA LYS A 81 19.51 13.06 0.61
C LYS A 81 19.45 14.30 -0.26
N LYS A 82 20.56 14.63 -0.92
CA LYS A 82 20.65 15.80 -1.82
C LYS A 82 20.12 15.51 -3.22
N GLN A 83 20.11 14.24 -3.62
CA GLN A 83 19.67 13.79 -4.93
C GLN A 83 18.16 13.89 -5.07
N LYS A 84 17.71 14.25 -6.28
CA LYS A 84 16.30 14.24 -6.67
C LYS A 84 16.03 13.01 -7.52
N VAL A 85 14.90 12.35 -7.29
CA VAL A 85 14.51 11.13 -8.01
C VAL A 85 13.23 11.38 -8.79
N ALA A 86 13.26 11.06 -10.08
CA ALA A 86 12.08 11.02 -10.93
C ALA A 86 11.62 9.56 -11.09
N VAL A 87 10.35 9.30 -10.83
CA VAL A 87 9.70 8.00 -11.08
C VAL A 87 8.70 8.17 -12.20
N VAL A 88 8.73 7.28 -13.19
CA VAL A 88 7.87 7.33 -14.38
C VAL A 88 6.76 6.29 -14.23
N GLY A 89 5.51 6.75 -14.22
CA GLY A 89 4.30 5.96 -13.98
C GLY A 89 3.87 5.97 -12.51
N ALA A 90 2.60 6.31 -12.27
CA ALA A 90 1.94 6.24 -10.96
C ALA A 90 1.15 4.93 -10.77
N GLY A 91 1.62 3.84 -11.37
CA GLY A 91 1.12 2.49 -11.09
C GLY A 91 1.65 1.92 -9.77
N PRO A 92 1.24 0.69 -9.39
CA PRO A 92 1.66 0.07 -8.12
C PRO A 92 3.18 -0.01 -7.96
N ALA A 93 3.91 -0.29 -9.05
CA ALA A 93 5.37 -0.34 -9.02
C ALA A 93 6.01 1.04 -8.75
N GLY A 94 5.60 2.07 -9.50
CA GLY A 94 6.14 3.42 -9.34
C GLY A 94 5.79 4.04 -7.99
N LEU A 95 4.55 3.86 -7.53
CA LEU A 95 4.13 4.31 -6.21
C LEU A 95 4.87 3.59 -5.08
N THR A 96 5.12 2.28 -5.21
CA THR A 96 5.91 1.53 -4.21
C THR A 96 7.36 2.03 -4.17
N CYS A 97 7.95 2.28 -5.34
CA CYS A 97 9.30 2.86 -5.44
C CYS A 97 9.36 4.23 -4.76
N ALA A 98 8.38 5.10 -5.05
CA ALA A 98 8.32 6.44 -4.49
C ALA A 98 8.13 6.42 -2.96
N TYR A 99 7.28 5.54 -2.44
CA TYR A 99 7.06 5.34 -1.01
C TYR A 99 8.37 5.02 -0.28
N PHE A 100 9.11 4.00 -0.71
CA PHE A 100 10.35 3.61 -0.03
C PHE A 100 11.47 4.65 -0.20
N LEU A 101 11.57 5.31 -1.35
CA LEU A 101 12.54 6.38 -1.56
C LEU A 101 12.25 7.62 -0.68
N ALA A 102 10.98 7.94 -0.43
CA ALA A 102 10.59 9.01 0.48
C ALA A 102 11.01 8.69 1.93
N ILE A 103 10.79 7.45 2.39
CA ILE A 103 11.22 6.99 3.72
C ILE A 103 12.75 7.07 3.88
N GLU A 104 13.50 6.76 2.82
CA GLU A 104 14.97 6.88 2.79
C GLU A 104 15.47 8.35 2.71
N GLY A 105 14.56 9.32 2.64
CA GLY A 105 14.85 10.75 2.69
C GLY A 105 15.22 11.37 1.35
N TYR A 106 14.82 10.77 0.23
CA TYR A 106 14.97 11.35 -1.11
C TYR A 106 13.82 12.30 -1.46
N GLN A 107 14.12 13.35 -2.22
CA GLN A 107 13.08 14.16 -2.86
C GLN A 107 12.58 13.45 -4.12
N VAL A 108 11.35 12.92 -4.08
CA VAL A 108 10.77 12.12 -5.18
C VAL A 108 9.68 12.89 -5.91
N THR A 109 9.70 12.82 -7.25
CA THR A 109 8.61 13.26 -8.11
C THR A 109 8.17 12.13 -9.03
N VAL A 110 6.88 11.78 -8.98
CA VAL A 110 6.25 10.78 -9.86
C VAL A 110 5.57 11.51 -11.02
N PHE A 111 5.88 11.08 -12.24
CA PHE A 111 5.27 11.57 -13.48
C PHE A 111 4.31 10.52 -14.03
N GLU A 112 3.08 10.92 -14.36
CA GLU A 112 2.04 10.03 -14.86
C GLU A 112 1.37 10.61 -16.11
N LYS A 113 1.17 9.75 -17.11
CA LYS A 113 0.53 10.13 -18.37
C LYS A 113 -0.94 10.46 -18.18
N LEU A 114 -1.65 9.64 -17.40
CA LEU A 114 -3.08 9.79 -17.16
C LEU A 114 -3.40 10.96 -16.21
N PRO A 115 -4.63 11.49 -16.22
CA PRO A 115 -5.05 12.50 -15.26
C PRO A 115 -5.31 11.94 -13.85
N VAL A 116 -5.11 10.64 -13.65
CA VAL A 116 -5.38 9.91 -12.40
C VAL A 116 -4.17 9.10 -11.98
N LEU A 117 -4.00 8.94 -10.66
CA LEU A 117 -2.95 8.12 -10.06
C LEU A 117 -3.45 6.68 -9.84
N GLY A 118 -2.54 5.75 -9.58
CA GLY A 118 -2.83 4.33 -9.28
C GLY A 118 -2.69 3.39 -10.48
N GLY A 119 -2.51 3.93 -11.70
CA GLY A 119 -2.33 3.14 -12.91
C GLY A 119 -3.41 2.08 -13.08
N MET A 120 -3.03 0.83 -13.33
CA MET A 120 -3.97 -0.28 -13.52
C MET A 120 -4.88 -0.57 -12.32
N LEU A 121 -4.49 -0.17 -11.10
CA LEU A 121 -5.39 -0.28 -9.94
C LEU A 121 -6.64 0.59 -10.16
N THR A 122 -6.45 1.79 -10.69
CA THR A 122 -7.49 2.79 -10.89
C THR A 122 -8.21 2.62 -12.23
N VAL A 123 -7.51 2.29 -13.31
CA VAL A 123 -8.13 2.24 -14.65
C VAL A 123 -8.52 0.84 -15.10
N GLY A 124 -7.87 -0.20 -14.57
CA GLY A 124 -8.09 -1.58 -15.02
C GLY A 124 -9.03 -2.39 -14.13
N ILE A 125 -9.01 -2.16 -12.82
CA ILE A 125 -9.80 -2.97 -11.87
C ILE A 125 -11.17 -2.32 -11.64
N PRO A 126 -12.28 -3.07 -11.78
CA PRO A 126 -13.62 -2.57 -11.49
C PRO A 126 -13.80 -2.15 -10.02
N SER A 127 -14.55 -1.08 -9.78
CA SER A 127 -14.77 -0.48 -8.46
C SER A 127 -15.42 -1.43 -7.45
N TYR A 128 -16.28 -2.35 -7.89
CA TYR A 128 -16.88 -3.34 -7.00
C TYR A 128 -15.87 -4.40 -6.49
N ARG A 129 -14.73 -4.58 -7.17
CA ARG A 129 -13.61 -5.43 -6.71
C ARG A 129 -12.58 -4.64 -5.93
N LEU A 130 -12.28 -3.42 -6.38
CA LEU A 130 -11.35 -2.52 -5.73
C LEU A 130 -11.94 -1.11 -5.68
N PRO A 131 -12.57 -0.75 -4.55
CA PRO A 131 -13.15 0.57 -4.34
C PRO A 131 -12.12 1.69 -4.53
N ARG A 132 -12.55 2.81 -5.13
CA ARG A 132 -11.67 3.92 -5.53
C ARG A 132 -11.10 4.67 -4.31
N ASP A 133 -11.94 4.88 -3.32
CA ASP A 133 -11.58 5.40 -1.98
C ASP A 133 -10.43 4.62 -1.33
N SER A 134 -10.39 3.29 -1.48
CA SER A 134 -9.33 2.45 -0.93
C SER A 134 -7.99 2.71 -1.63
N ILE A 135 -8.01 2.95 -2.95
CA ILE A 135 -6.81 3.31 -3.72
C ILE A 135 -6.36 4.72 -3.35
N GLU A 136 -7.30 5.67 -3.34
CA GLU A 136 -7.03 7.08 -3.06
C GLU A 136 -6.45 7.28 -1.66
N SER A 137 -6.97 6.57 -0.66
CA SER A 137 -6.49 6.61 0.72
C SER A 137 -5.04 6.12 0.84
N GLU A 138 -4.67 5.05 0.13
CA GLU A 138 -3.28 4.56 0.12
C GLU A 138 -2.34 5.48 -0.65
N ILE A 139 -2.80 6.08 -1.75
CA ILE A 139 -2.03 7.10 -2.48
C ILE A 139 -1.87 8.36 -1.62
N GLN A 140 -2.85 8.71 -0.79
CA GLN A 140 -2.78 9.86 0.10
C GLN A 140 -1.65 9.70 1.12
N ILE A 141 -1.49 8.52 1.72
CA ILE A 141 -0.33 8.22 2.58
C ILE A 141 1.00 8.53 1.85
N ILE A 142 1.12 8.11 0.58
CA ILE A 142 2.34 8.37 -0.21
C ILE A 142 2.55 9.87 -0.46
N LYS A 143 1.48 10.64 -0.66
CA LYS A 143 1.57 12.11 -0.77
C LYS A 143 1.99 12.74 0.56
N ASP A 144 1.44 12.27 1.66
CA ASP A 144 1.71 12.81 3.01
C ASP A 144 3.19 12.60 3.39
N LEU A 145 3.80 11.51 2.92
CA LEU A 145 5.25 11.28 2.99
C LEU A 145 6.12 12.29 2.21
N GLY A 146 5.51 13.23 1.48
CA GLY A 146 6.19 14.29 0.75
C GLY A 146 6.48 13.97 -0.72
N VAL A 147 5.96 12.86 -1.25
CA VAL A 147 6.10 12.52 -2.68
C VAL A 147 5.27 13.48 -3.53
N GLN A 148 5.92 14.07 -4.54
CA GLN A 148 5.26 14.96 -5.49
C GLN A 148 4.73 14.20 -6.69
N PHE A 149 3.60 14.64 -7.24
CA PHE A 149 2.97 14.01 -8.39
C PHE A 149 2.71 15.02 -9.51
N LYS A 150 3.00 14.62 -10.75
CA LYS A 150 2.71 15.38 -11.97
C LYS A 150 1.98 14.49 -12.96
N THR A 151 0.67 14.67 -13.05
CA THR A 151 -0.21 13.99 -14.01
C THR A 151 -0.25 14.70 -15.36
N GLY A 152 -0.72 14.02 -16.41
CA GLY A 152 -0.76 14.57 -17.76
C GLY A 152 0.62 14.73 -18.41
N VAL A 153 1.65 14.04 -17.90
CA VAL A 153 3.01 14.08 -18.42
C VAL A 153 3.33 12.74 -19.07
N GLU A 154 3.42 12.74 -20.39
CA GLU A 154 3.91 11.61 -21.17
C GLU A 154 5.43 11.71 -21.34
N LEU A 155 6.14 10.60 -21.11
CA LEU A 155 7.54 10.46 -21.48
C LEU A 155 7.62 9.68 -22.79
N GLY A 156 8.15 10.30 -23.83
CA GLY A 156 8.23 9.75 -25.18
C GLY A 156 7.58 10.69 -26.18
#